data_AF-A0A917H7P7-F1
#
_entry.id   AF-A0A917H7P7-F1
#
_cell.length_a   1.000
_cell.length_b   1.000
_cell.length_c   1.000
_cell.angle_alpha   90.00
_cell.angle_beta   90.00
_cell.angle_gamma   90.00
#
_symmetry.space_group_name_H-M   'P 1'
#
loop_
_entity.id
_entity.type
_entity.pdbx_description
1 polymer ?
#
loop_
_entity_poly.entity_id
_entity_poly.type
_entity_poly.pdbx_seq_one_letter_code
_entity_poly.pdbx_strand_id
1 'polypeptide(L)'
;MRIVGTKFESFQRIDGQAFQVKVNAVELAGQEVYKTEPYKIDEALSSSSEPDVFSYFWKENDVCYLVQFNSGEGREMDEIVTSLIREQSVDISRLKK
;
A
#
# COMPACT_ATOMS: atom_id res chain seq x y z
N MET A 1 -0.60 1.25 17.72
CA MET A 1 -1.22 0.62 16.55
C MET A 1 -2.36 -0.26 17.03
N ARG A 2 -3.61 0.00 16.59
CA ARG A 2 -4.76 -0.89 16.87
C ARG A 2 -5.08 -1.64 15.57
N ILE A 3 -5.06 -2.97 15.60
CA ILE A 3 -5.46 -3.80 14.46
C ILE A 3 -6.97 -4.00 14.56
N VAL A 4 -7.72 -3.50 13.57
CA VAL A 4 -9.20 -3.49 13.59
C VAL A 4 -9.80 -4.72 12.90
N GLY A 5 -9.00 -5.55 12.23
CA GLY A 5 -9.42 -6.82 11.65
C GLY A 5 -8.42 -7.31 10.59
N THR A 6 -8.45 -8.62 10.32
CA THR A 6 -7.69 -9.23 9.22
C THR A 6 -8.60 -9.36 8.00
N LYS A 7 -8.17 -8.80 6.87
CA LYS A 7 -8.83 -8.94 5.56
C LYS A 7 -7.87 -9.56 4.57
N PHE A 8 -8.41 -10.07 3.47
CA PHE A 8 -7.64 -10.52 2.31
C PHE A 8 -8.12 -9.75 1.10
N GLU A 9 -7.19 -9.30 0.27
CA GLU A 9 -7.50 -8.56 -0.96
C GLU A 9 -6.91 -9.29 -2.16
N SER A 10 -7.60 -9.17 -3.31
CA SER A 10 -7.24 -9.89 -4.53
C SER A 10 -6.26 -9.07 -5.37
N PHE A 11 -5.11 -9.66 -5.69
CA PHE A 11 -4.11 -9.11 -6.60
C PHE A 11 -4.03 -9.98 -7.85
N GLN A 12 -3.50 -9.41 -8.95
CA GLN A 12 -3.31 -10.15 -10.19
C GLN A 12 -1.82 -10.30 -10.49
N ARG A 13 -1.44 -11.53 -10.84
CA ARG A 13 -0.14 -11.88 -11.42
C ARG A 13 -0.05 -11.42 -12.87
N ILE A 14 1.16 -11.44 -13.42
CA ILE A 14 1.45 -11.13 -14.83
C ILE A 14 0.72 -12.04 -15.82
N ASP A 15 0.37 -13.26 -15.44
CA ASP A 15 -0.39 -14.21 -16.27
C ASP A 15 -1.92 -14.06 -16.12
N GLY A 16 -2.38 -13.03 -15.40
CA GLY A 16 -3.78 -12.73 -15.17
C GLY A 16 -4.45 -13.57 -14.07
N GLN A 17 -3.73 -14.50 -13.43
CA GLN A 17 -4.27 -15.25 -12.31
C GLN A 17 -4.32 -14.38 -11.06
N ALA A 18 -5.44 -14.48 -10.33
CA ALA A 18 -5.61 -13.78 -9.07
C ALA A 18 -5.03 -14.56 -7.89
N PHE A 19 -4.55 -13.85 -6.88
CA PHE A 19 -4.12 -14.40 -5.60
C PHE A 19 -4.56 -13.48 -4.44
N GLN A 20 -4.55 -14.02 -3.22
CA GLN A 20 -5.00 -13.32 -2.03
C GLN A 20 -3.81 -12.85 -1.19
N VAL A 21 -3.77 -11.56 -0.87
CA VAL A 21 -2.78 -10.98 0.03
C VAL A 21 -3.47 -10.58 1.32
N LYS A 22 -2.87 -10.91 2.45
CA LYS A 22 -3.39 -10.50 3.76
C LYS A 22 -3.18 -9.01 3.96
N VAL A 23 -4.22 -8.33 4.45
CA VAL A 23 -4.27 -6.89 4.65
C VAL A 23 -4.74 -6.57 6.07
N ASN A 24 -4.03 -5.65 6.71
CA ASN A 24 -4.33 -5.15 8.03
C ASN A 24 -4.71 -3.66 7.92
N ALA A 25 -5.81 -3.28 8.55
CA ALA A 25 -6.15 -1.87 8.72
C ALA A 25 -5.26 -1.26 9.82
N VAL A 26 -4.62 -0.13 9.48
CA VAL A 26 -3.81 0.69 10.38
C VAL A 26 -4.27 2.14 10.27
N GLU A 27 -4.06 2.91 11.34
CA GLU A 27 -4.34 4.34 11.34
C GLU A 27 -3.02 5.10 11.21
N LEU A 28 -2.86 5.89 10.15
CA LEU A 28 -1.70 6.74 9.89
C LEU A 28 -2.17 8.17 9.68
N ALA A 29 -1.65 9.12 10.47
CA ALA A 29 -2.05 10.53 10.43
C ALA A 29 -3.58 10.81 10.54
N GLY A 30 -4.33 9.92 11.21
CA GLY A 30 -5.80 10.03 11.31
C GLY A 30 -6.56 9.51 10.08
N GLN A 31 -5.85 8.98 9.07
CA GLN A 31 -6.41 8.29 7.91
C GLN A 31 -6.40 6.77 8.15
N GLU A 32 -7.50 6.09 7.82
CA GLU A 32 -7.51 4.62 7.73
C GLU A 32 -6.72 4.20 6.49
N VAL A 33 -5.70 3.39 6.70
CA VAL A 33 -4.82 2.86 5.66
C VAL A 33 -4.79 1.34 5.74
N TYR A 34 -4.90 0.70 4.59
CA TYR A 34 -4.80 -0.75 4.45
C TYR A 34 -3.37 -1.11 4.08
N LYS A 35 -2.70 -1.91 4.92
CA LYS A 35 -1.31 -2.35 4.75
C LYS A 35 -1.26 -3.86 4.52
N THR A 36 -0.58 -4.30 3.47
CA THR A 36 -0.37 -5.74 3.22
C THR A 36 0.64 -6.35 4.19
N GLU A 37 0.54 -7.65 4.42
CA GLU A 37 1.71 -8.46 4.77
C GLU A 37 2.69 -8.52 3.57
N PRO A 38 3.97 -8.83 3.79
CA PRO A 38 4.91 -9.00 2.68
C PRO A 38 4.42 -10.10 1.73
N TYR A 39 4.46 -9.82 0.43
CA TYR A 39 4.04 -10.74 -0.63
C TYR A 39 4.93 -10.63 -1.87
N LYS A 40 4.82 -11.59 -2.77
CA LYS A 40 5.46 -11.56 -4.09
C LYS A 40 4.46 -11.12 -5.15
N ILE A 41 4.84 -10.16 -6.00
CA ILE A 41 3.94 -9.63 -7.05
C ILE A 41 3.38 -10.76 -7.93
N ASP A 42 4.23 -11.74 -8.29
CA ASP A 42 3.86 -12.84 -9.17
C ASP A 42 3.73 -14.20 -8.47
N GLU A 43 3.71 -14.21 -7.13
CA GLU A 43 3.52 -15.40 -6.28
C GLU A 43 4.39 -16.59 -6.72
N ALA A 44 3.76 -17.69 -7.16
CA ALA A 44 4.46 -18.90 -7.58
C ALA A 44 5.33 -18.73 -8.85
N LEU A 45 5.20 -17.63 -9.59
CA LEU A 45 6.09 -17.30 -10.70
C LEU A 45 7.29 -16.45 -10.27
N SER A 46 7.23 -15.85 -9.08
CA SER A 46 8.35 -15.09 -8.55
C SER A 46 9.52 -16.00 -8.21
N SER A 47 10.73 -15.56 -8.56
CA SER A 47 11.94 -16.21 -8.11
C SER A 47 12.13 -16.03 -6.60
N SER A 48 12.81 -16.98 -5.95
CA SER A 48 13.11 -16.90 -4.51
C SER A 48 14.01 -15.72 -4.14
N SER A 49 14.71 -15.13 -5.12
CA SER A 49 15.60 -13.98 -4.95
C SER A 49 14.94 -12.63 -5.19
N GLU A 50 13.74 -12.60 -5.76
CA GLU A 50 12.97 -11.36 -5.83
C GLU A 50 12.72 -10.84 -4.42
N PRO A 51 12.66 -9.51 -4.21
CA PRO A 51 12.28 -8.98 -2.91
C PRO A 51 10.80 -9.19 -2.62
N ASP A 52 10.42 -9.13 -1.35
CA ASP A 52 9.01 -9.00 -0.99
C ASP A 52 8.55 -7.56 -1.18
N VAL A 53 7.26 -7.40 -1.41
CA VAL A 53 6.60 -6.11 -1.57
C VAL A 53 5.67 -5.85 -0.40
N PHE A 54 5.65 -4.59 0.04
CA PHE A 54 4.65 -4.06 0.94
C PHE A 54 3.81 -3.04 0.19
N SER A 55 2.50 -3.08 0.37
CA SER A 55 1.59 -2.13 -0.26
C SER A 55 0.68 -1.46 0.76
N TYR A 56 0.50 -0.16 0.57
CA TYR A 56 -0.37 0.70 1.37
C TYR A 56 -1.44 1.28 0.46
N PHE A 57 -2.68 1.20 0.90
CA PHE A 57 -3.83 1.75 0.18
C PHE A 57 -4.67 2.61 1.10
N TRP A 58 -5.05 3.79 0.65
CA TRP A 58 -6.06 4.58 1.33
C TRP A 58 -6.91 5.31 0.30
N LYS A 59 -8.14 5.60 0.71
CA LYS A 59 -9.07 6.38 -0.08
C LYS A 59 -9.18 7.76 0.55
N GLU A 60 -8.99 8.79 -0.25
CA GLU A 60 -9.28 10.17 0.10
C GLU A 60 -10.19 10.75 -0.97
N ASN A 61 -11.38 11.19 -0.57
CA ASN A 61 -12.48 11.54 -1.48
C ASN A 61 -12.77 10.40 -2.47
N ASP A 62 -12.70 10.66 -3.78
CA ASP A 62 -12.94 9.66 -4.84
C ASP A 62 -11.63 9.08 -5.43
N VAL A 63 -10.48 9.36 -4.82
CA VAL A 63 -9.18 8.87 -5.27
C VAL A 63 -8.69 7.76 -4.33
N CYS A 64 -8.26 6.64 -4.92
CA CYS A 64 -7.55 5.58 -4.22
C CYS A 64 -6.06 5.74 -4.49
N TYR A 65 -5.27 5.87 -3.44
CA TYR A 65 -3.82 5.95 -3.51
C TYR A 65 -3.22 4.59 -3.22
N LEU A 66 -2.14 4.26 -3.93
CA LEU A 66 -1.33 3.07 -3.73
C LEU A 66 0.14 3.48 -3.63
N VAL A 67 0.81 3.03 -2.57
CA VAL A 67 2.25 3.14 -2.41
C VAL A 67 2.84 1.76 -2.20
N GLN A 68 3.88 1.42 -2.98
CA GLN A 68 4.55 0.13 -2.92
C GLN A 68 6.03 0.29 -2.59
N PHE A 69 6.55 -0.62 -1.77
CA PHE A 69 7.96 -0.66 -1.38
C PHE A 69 8.52 -2.05 -1.68
N ASN A 70 9.68 -2.10 -2.34
CA ASN A 70 10.37 -3.34 -2.73
C ASN A 70 11.36 -3.86 -1.67
N SER A 71 11.30 -3.32 -0.46
CA SER A 71 12.04 -3.72 0.76
C SER A 71 12.03 -2.53 1.72
N GLY A 72 11.98 -2.77 3.03
CA GLY A 72 12.13 -1.71 4.04
C GLY A 72 11.79 -2.19 5.44
N GLU A 73 12.21 -1.43 6.45
CA GLU A 73 11.74 -1.65 7.81
C GLU A 73 10.34 -1.03 7.99
N GLY A 74 9.45 -1.74 8.66
CA GLY A 74 8.03 -1.36 8.78
C GLY A 74 7.78 0.06 9.27
N ARG A 75 8.70 0.62 10.08
CA ARG A 75 8.58 1.95 10.67
C ARG A 75 8.88 3.08 9.67
N GLU A 76 9.94 2.96 8.87
CA GLU A 76 10.30 3.98 7.88
C GLU A 76 9.22 4.11 6.80
N MET A 77 8.65 2.98 6.36
CA MET A 77 7.55 2.98 5.40
C MET A 77 6.30 3.68 5.94
N ASP A 78 5.92 3.42 7.21
CA ASP A 78 4.77 4.08 7.84
C ASP A 78 5.00 5.60 7.97
N GLU A 79 6.23 6.05 8.23
CA GLU A 79 6.60 7.47 8.30
C GLU A 79 6.52 8.15 6.92
N ILE A 80 6.99 7.48 5.85
CA ILE A 80 6.87 7.97 4.47
C ILE A 80 5.40 8.10 4.07
N VAL A 81 4.59 7.06 4.31
CA VAL A 81 3.15 7.08 3.99
C VAL A 81 2.42 8.14 4.82
N THR A 82 2.77 8.29 6.10
CA THR A 82 2.26 9.38 6.95
C THR A 82 2.59 10.76 6.37
N SER A 83 3.79 10.96 5.85
CA SER A 83 4.15 12.21 5.17
C SER A 83 3.28 12.44 3.94
N LEU A 84 3.09 11.43 3.09
CA LEU A 84 2.28 11.52 1.87
C LEU A 84 0.81 11.83 2.16
N ILE A 85 0.24 11.26 3.23
CA ILE A 85 -1.14 11.54 3.66
C ILE A 85 -1.30 12.98 4.13
N ARG A 86 -0.25 13.57 4.74
CA ARG A 86 -0.30 14.94 5.24
C ARG A 86 -0.09 15.99 4.16
N GLU A 87 0.57 15.62 3.08
CA GLU A 87 0.72 16.50 1.93
C GLU A 87 -0.67 16.76 1.32
N GLN A 88 -1.03 18.04 1.16
CA GLN A 88 -2.24 18.36 0.42
C GLN A 88 -2.04 17.97 -1.04
N SER A 89 -3.00 17.26 -1.61
CA SER A 89 -3.02 17.04 -3.06
C SER A 89 -2.85 18.39 -3.77
N VAL A 90 -1.81 18.48 -4.59
CA VAL A 90 -1.56 19.69 -5.36
C VAL A 90 -2.71 19.82 -6.35
N ASP A 91 -3.55 20.81 -6.12
CA ASP A 91 -4.56 21.19 -7.09
C ASP A 91 -3.83 21.68 -8.35
N ILE A 92 -3.79 20.82 -9.37
CA ILE A 92 -3.11 21.11 -10.65
C ILE A 92 -3.70 22.37 -11.29
N SER A 93 -4.96 22.71 -11.00
CA SER A 93 -5.58 23.96 -11.46
C SER A 93 -4.99 25.21 -10.77
N ARG A 94 -4.31 25.06 -9.64
CA ARG A 94 -3.62 26.12 -8.88
C ARG A 94 -2.13 26.22 -9.19
N LEU A 95 -1.57 25.33 -10.00
CA LEU A 95 -0.22 25.49 -10.52
C LEU A 95 -0.22 26.61 -11.57
N LYS A 96 0.12 27.83 -11.14
CA LYS A 96 0.37 28.94 -12.06
C LYS A 96 1.60 28.60 -12.91
N LYS A 97 1.46 28.74 -14.23
CA LYS A 97 2.56 28.66 -15.20
C LYS A 97 3.61 29.73 -14.94
#